data_AF-A0A1S9PAA1-F1
#
_entry.id   AF-A0A1S9PAA1-F1
#
_cell.length_a   1.000
_cell.length_b   1.000
_cell.length_c   1.000
_cell.angle_alpha   90.00
_cell.angle_beta   90.00
_cell.angle_gamma   90.00
#
_symmetry.space_group_name_H-M   'P 1'
#
loop_
_entity.id
_entity.type
_entity.pdbx_description
1 polymer ?
#
loop_
_entity_poly.entity_id
_entity_poly.type
_entity_poly.pdbx_seq_one_letter_code
_entity_poly.pdbx_strand_id
1 'polypeptide(L)'
;MNPLKGIIYNCRKATFLADKKLEGKISFVENIQLRIHLVGCDACKLYLKQSGKLTAMVKDLMKTPVGSNVRLDSDFKEQLQERIDTHLSKN
;
A
#
# COMPACT_ATOMS: atom_id res chain seq x y z
N MET A 1 18.15 20.63 14.93
CA MET A 1 18.65 19.26 14.66
C MET A 1 18.50 18.98 13.16
N ASN A 2 19.53 18.45 12.50
CA ASN A 2 19.50 18.24 11.04
C ASN A 2 18.48 17.12 10.70
N PRO A 3 17.41 17.38 9.92
CA PRO A 3 16.35 16.41 9.63
C PRO A 3 16.87 15.14 8.94
N LEU A 4 18.02 15.24 8.26
CA LEU A 4 18.69 14.11 7.60
C LEU A 4 19.26 13.08 8.60
N LYS A 5 19.78 13.52 9.75
CA LYS A 5 20.27 12.58 10.79
C LYS A 5 19.13 11.74 11.38
N GLY A 6 17.94 12.33 11.50
CA GLY A 6 16.77 11.67 12.08
C GLY A 6 16.19 10.53 11.22
N ILE A 7 16.49 10.50 9.92
CA ILE A 7 16.08 9.40 9.04
C ILE A 7 17.18 8.34 8.88
N ILE A 8 18.45 8.72 8.80
CA ILE A 8 19.57 7.77 8.56
C ILE A 8 19.62 6.67 9.63
N TYR A 9 19.40 7.01 10.90
CA TYR A 9 19.54 6.06 12.01
C TYR A 9 18.20 5.59 12.60
N ASN A 10 17.11 5.69 11.83
CA ASN A 10 15.77 5.38 12.32
C ASN A 10 15.09 4.31 11.46
N CYS A 11 15.43 3.05 11.75
CA CYS A 11 14.84 1.90 11.06
C CYS A 11 13.31 1.86 11.21
N ARG A 12 12.76 2.26 12.36
CA ARG A 12 11.30 2.29 12.59
C ARG A 12 10.59 3.22 11.60
N LYS A 13 11.15 4.41 11.37
CA LYS A 13 10.62 5.33 10.36
C LYS A 13 10.83 4.79 8.96
N ALA A 14 11.97 4.16 8.68
CA ALA A 14 12.26 3.59 7.38
C ALA A 14 11.30 2.45 7.01
N THR A 15 11.00 1.53 7.93
CA THR A 15 10.03 0.45 7.70
C THR A 15 8.62 1.00 7.47
N PHE A 16 8.19 2.01 8.25
CA PHE A 16 6.92 2.69 8.02
C PHE A 16 6.83 3.33 6.62
N LEU A 17 7.89 4.02 6.18
CA LEU A 17 7.92 4.60 4.83
C LEU A 17 7.98 3.53 3.74
N ALA A 18 8.64 2.39 3.99
CA ALA A 18 8.66 1.26 3.08
C ALA A 18 7.25 0.67 2.88
N ASP A 19 6.48 0.46 3.95
CA ASP A 19 5.09 0.01 3.86
C ASP A 19 4.22 1.04 3.13
N LYS A 20 4.36 2.33 3.47
CA LYS A 20 3.66 3.42 2.78
C LYS A 20 3.97 3.44 1.28
N LYS A 21 5.20 3.09 0.88
CA LYS A 21 5.60 2.94 -0.53
C LYS A 21 4.93 1.73 -1.18
N LEU A 22 4.88 0.58 -0.51
CA LEU A 22 4.24 -0.63 -1.04
C LEU A 22 2.73 -0.47 -1.23
N GLU A 23 2.08 0.33 -0.39
CA GLU A 23 0.67 0.72 -0.53
C GLU A 23 0.41 1.81 -1.59
N GLY A 24 1.46 2.41 -2.17
CA GLY A 24 1.33 3.48 -3.15
C GLY A 24 1.00 4.86 -2.56
N LYS A 25 1.11 5.05 -1.24
CA LYS A 25 0.73 6.29 -0.54
C LYS A 25 1.91 7.20 -0.22
N ILE A 26 3.13 6.86 -0.60
CA ILE A 26 4.34 7.60 -0.22
C ILE A 26 4.46 8.93 -0.97
N SER A 27 4.76 10.02 -0.26
CA SER A 27 5.07 11.31 -0.90
C SER A 27 6.49 11.34 -1.48
N PHE A 28 6.75 12.31 -2.35
CA PHE A 28 8.07 12.47 -2.98
C PHE A 28 9.21 12.65 -1.95
N VAL A 29 8.99 13.53 -0.97
CA VAL A 29 9.99 13.82 0.08
C VAL A 29 10.25 12.59 0.95
N GLU A 30 9.20 11.84 1.30
CA GLU A 30 9.32 10.59 2.05
C GLU A 30 10.08 9.52 1.26
N ASN A 31 9.87 9.44 -0.05
CA ASN A 31 10.60 8.51 -0.91
C ASN A 31 12.10 8.83 -0.93
N ILE A 32 12.48 10.11 -1.01
CA ILE A 32 13.89 10.52 -0.90
C ILE A 32 14.45 10.15 0.48
N GLN A 33 13.73 10.45 1.56
CA GLN A 33 14.11 10.08 2.93
C GLN A 33 14.37 8.56 3.06
N LEU A 34 13.45 7.76 2.55
CA LEU A 34 13.58 6.30 2.53
C LEU A 34 14.81 5.85 1.73
N ARG A 35 15.04 6.42 0.54
CA ARG A 35 16.22 6.09 -0.29
C ARG A 35 17.53 6.37 0.45
N ILE A 36 17.64 7.51 1.14
CA ILE A 36 18.82 7.85 1.93
C ILE A 36 19.08 6.79 3.01
N HIS A 37 18.05 6.39 3.77
CA HIS A 37 18.21 5.34 4.78
C HIS A 37 18.64 4.01 4.16
N LEU A 38 18.01 3.64 3.04
CA LEU A 38 18.29 2.40 2.33
C LEU A 38 19.70 2.35 1.75
N VAL A 39 20.44 3.44 1.58
CA VAL A 39 21.86 3.37 1.19
C VAL A 39 22.69 2.68 2.28
N GLY A 40 22.40 2.98 3.56
CA GLY A 40 23.22 2.58 4.70
C GLY A 40 22.69 1.43 5.56
N CYS A 41 21.50 0.90 5.29
CA CYS A 41 20.90 -0.16 6.11
C CYS A 41 20.45 -1.37 5.29
N ASP A 42 21.26 -2.43 5.28
CA ASP A 42 20.96 -3.67 4.54
C ASP A 42 19.74 -4.43 5.07
N ALA A 43 19.48 -4.37 6.38
CA ALA A 43 18.29 -4.95 6.98
C ALA A 43 17.00 -4.33 6.41
N CYS A 44 16.97 -3.00 6.26
CA CYS A 44 15.83 -2.30 5.66
C CYS A 44 15.71 -2.54 4.15
N LYS A 45 16.84 -2.73 3.42
CA LYS A 45 16.81 -3.19 2.02
C LYS A 45 16.16 -4.57 1.91
N LEU A 46 16.57 -5.51 2.77
CA LEU A 46 16.04 -6.86 2.80
C LEU A 46 14.54 -6.86 3.13
N TYR A 47 14.15 -6.10 4.17
CA TYR A 47 12.75 -5.94 4.55
C TYR A 47 11.90 -5.44 3.38
N LEU A 48 12.28 -4.35 2.70
CA LEU A 48 11.53 -3.82 1.56
C LEU A 48 11.38 -4.86 0.44
N LYS A 49 12.44 -5.63 0.16
CA LYS A 49 12.41 -6.70 -0.85
C LYS A 49 11.47 -7.83 -0.45
N GLN A 50 11.53 -8.28 0.80
CA GLN A 50 10.68 -9.36 1.33
C GLN A 50 9.22 -8.94 1.38
N SER A 51 8.91 -7.76 1.92
CA SER A 51 7.55 -7.22 1.98
C SER A 51 6.97 -7.01 0.58
N GLY A 52 7.78 -6.54 -0.38
CA GLY A 52 7.35 -6.44 -1.78
C GLY A 52 6.99 -7.79 -2.39
N LYS A 53 7.78 -8.83 -2.13
CA LYS A 53 7.49 -10.21 -2.57
C LYS A 53 6.22 -10.74 -1.93
N LEU A 54 6.04 -10.54 -0.62
CA LEU A 54 4.84 -10.96 0.11
C LEU A 54 3.59 -10.28 -0.46
N THR A 55 3.62 -8.97 -0.66
CA THR A 55 2.52 -8.22 -1.27
C THR A 55 2.19 -8.73 -2.67
N ALA A 56 3.19 -9.08 -3.48
CA ALA A 56 2.97 -9.67 -4.79
C ALA A 56 2.31 -11.06 -4.70
N MET A 57 2.79 -11.93 -3.80
CA MET A 57 2.20 -13.25 -3.57
C MET A 57 0.75 -13.16 -3.12
N VAL A 58 0.44 -12.28 -2.15
CA VAL A 58 -0.93 -12.07 -1.68
C VAL A 58 -1.84 -11.59 -2.81
N LYS A 59 -1.37 -10.65 -3.63
CA LYS A 59 -2.13 -10.19 -4.81
C LYS A 59 -2.38 -11.31 -5.81
N ASP A 60 -1.42 -12.21 -5.99
CA ASP A 60 -1.55 -13.36 -6.89
C ASP A 60 -2.54 -14.41 -6.35
N LEU A 61 -2.50 -14.69 -5.04
CA LEU A 61 -3.50 -15.52 -4.36
C LEU A 61 -4.91 -14.92 -4.49
N MET A 62 -5.05 -13.60 -4.35
CA MET A 62 -6.35 -12.92 -4.53
C MET A 62 -6.84 -12.91 -5.98
N LYS A 63 -5.94 -13.00 -6.97
CA LYS A 63 -6.29 -13.13 -8.39
C LYS A 63 -6.67 -14.56 -8.76
N THR A 64 -6.15 -15.55 -8.02
CA THR A 64 -6.51 -16.95 -8.22
C THR A 64 -7.96 -17.11 -7.81
N PRO A 65 -8.88 -17.50 -8.71
CA PRO A 65 -10.28 -17.61 -8.39
C PRO A 65 -10.47 -18.76 -7.39
N VAL A 66 -10.61 -18.41 -6.11
CA VAL A 66 -11.00 -19.36 -5.06
C VAL A 66 -12.47 -19.68 -5.28
N GLY A 67 -12.73 -20.71 -6.09
CA GLY A 67 -14.09 -21.15 -6.39
C GLY A 67 -14.83 -20.22 -7.37
N SER A 68 -15.65 -20.84 -8.20
CA SER A 68 -16.59 -20.25 -9.14
C SER A 68 -17.16 -18.89 -8.72
N ASN A 69 -17.06 -17.89 -9.61
CA ASN A 69 -18.06 -16.84 -9.75
C ASN A 69 -18.38 -16.05 -8.47
N VAL A 70 -17.36 -15.59 -7.73
CA VAL A 70 -17.55 -14.62 -6.63
C VAL A 70 -18.11 -13.32 -7.21
N ARG A 71 -19.44 -13.26 -7.26
CA ARG A 71 -20.23 -12.10 -7.67
C ARG A 71 -20.83 -11.49 -6.42
N LEU A 72 -20.90 -10.17 -6.38
CA LEU A 72 -21.81 -9.50 -5.44
C LEU A 72 -23.22 -10.06 -5.68
N ASP A 73 -23.96 -10.30 -4.60
CA ASP A 73 -25.36 -10.72 -4.70
C ASP A 73 -26.19 -9.65 -5.41
N SER A 74 -27.34 -10.06 -5.95
CA SER A 74 -28.24 -9.18 -6.67
C SER A 74 -28.68 -7.98 -5.84
N ASP A 75 -29.02 -8.22 -4.59
CA ASP A 75 -29.66 -7.24 -3.71
C ASP A 75 -28.65 -6.15 -3.33
N PHE A 76 -27.40 -6.54 -3.07
CA PHE A 76 -26.32 -5.59 -2.83
C PHE A 76 -26.01 -4.72 -4.06
N LYS A 77 -26.07 -5.29 -5.28
CA LYS A 77 -25.90 -4.50 -6.51
C LYS A 77 -27.02 -3.49 -6.70
N GLU A 78 -28.26 -3.89 -6.42
CA GLU A 78 -29.44 -3.04 -6.56
C GLU A 78 -29.41 -1.87 -5.56
N GLN A 79 -29.09 -2.16 -4.30
CA GLN A 79 -28.88 -1.12 -3.28
C GLN A 79 -27.73 -0.18 -3.62
N LEU A 80 -26.66 -0.69 -4.23
CA LEU A 80 -25.53 0.13 -4.65
C LEU A 80 -25.92 1.07 -5.80
N GLN A 81 -26.68 0.57 -6.77
CA GLN A 81 -27.18 1.36 -7.90
C GLN A 81 -28.11 2.49 -7.41
N GLU A 82 -29.04 2.19 -6.52
CA GLU A 82 -29.98 3.18 -5.96
C GLU A 82 -29.24 4.32 -5.23
N ARG A 83 -28.17 4.00 -4.50
CA ARG A 83 -27.31 5.01 -3.85
C ARG A 83 -26.60 5.89 -4.88
N ILE A 84 -26.07 5.31 -5.96
CA ILE A 84 -25.41 6.06 -7.03
C ILE A 84 -26.40 7.04 -7.68
N ASP A 85 -27.59 6.57 -8.05
CA ASP A 85 -28.61 7.38 -8.70
C ASP A 85 -29.12 8.51 -7.79
N THR A 86 -29.31 8.22 -6.50
CA THR A 86 -29.67 9.22 -5.48
C THR A 86 -28.60 10.32 -5.33
N HIS A 87 -27.32 9.97 -5.45
CA HIS A 87 -26.23 10.94 -5.36
C HIS A 87 -26.04 11.75 -6.65
N LEU A 88 -26.31 11.16 -7.82
CA LEU A 88 -26.25 11.86 -9.11
C LEU A 88 -27.41 12.83 -9.31
N SER A 89 -28.60 12.51 -8.81
CA SER A 89 -29.81 13.35 -8.89
C SER A 89 -29.84 14.53 -7.91
N LYS A 90 -28.92 14.58 -6.94
CA LYS A 90 -28.78 15.67 -5.96
C LYS A 90 -27.82 16.77 -6.39
N ASN A 91 -27.15 16.63 -7.55
CA ASN A 91 -26.36 17.67 -8.22
C ASN A 91 -27.12 18.21 -9.44
#